data_AF-A0AAE0G8L0-F1
#
_entry.id   AF-A0AAE0G8L0-F1
#
_cell.length_a   1.000
_cell.length_b   1.000
_cell.length_c   1.000
_cell.angle_alpha   90.00
_cell.angle_beta   90.00
_cell.angle_gamma   90.00
#
_symmetry.space_group_name_H-M   'P 1'
#
loop_
_entity.id
_entity.type
_entity.pdbx_description
1 polymer ?
#
loop_
_entity_poly.entity_id
_entity_poly.type
_entity_poly.pdbx_seq_one_letter_code
_entity_poly.pdbx_strand_id
1 'polypeptide(L)'
;MQLYRKSLKTLLNWTVQRGVWYTEAERLRSEFEKNKDISDPALSALKLAKGEAILKKYYHPDPYIVPHDFGGSKWERNVPFPFDKIGIVHGYGPEPTYE
;
A
#
# COMPACT_ATOMS: atom_id res chain seq x y z
N MET A 1 -2.51 -12.31 9.59
CA MET A 1 -3.48 -11.59 8.73
C MET A 1 -2.88 -10.81 7.55
N GLN A 2 -1.55 -10.70 7.39
CA GLN A 2 -0.97 -9.91 6.30
C GLN A 2 -1.27 -10.48 4.90
N LEU A 3 -1.19 -11.81 4.73
CA LEU A 3 -1.46 -12.48 3.44
C LEU A 3 -2.87 -12.17 2.93
N TYR A 4 -3.91 -12.40 3.76
CA TYR A 4 -5.31 -12.13 3.37
C TYR A 4 -5.53 -10.69 2.90
N ARG A 5 -5.01 -9.70 3.65
CA ARG A 5 -5.12 -8.29 3.27
C ARG A 5 -4.40 -7.98 1.96
N LYS A 6 -3.20 -8.54 1.75
CA LYS A 6 -2.44 -8.39 0.50
C LYS A 6 -3.16 -9.04 -0.68
N SER A 7 -3.76 -10.21 -0.49
CA SER A 7 -4.54 -10.90 -1.52
C SER A 7 -5.78 -10.11 -1.93
N LEU A 8 -6.55 -9.55 -1.00
CA LEU A 8 -7.71 -8.70 -1.32
C LEU A 8 -7.31 -7.43 -2.08
N LYS A 9 -6.20 -6.79 -1.68
CA LYS A 9 -5.66 -5.63 -2.40
C LYS A 9 -5.22 -6.00 -3.82
N THR A 10 -4.52 -7.12 -3.97
CA THR A 10 -4.07 -7.60 -5.29
C THR A 10 -5.25 -7.93 -6.19
N LEU A 11 -6.28 -8.57 -5.65
CA LEU A 11 -7.54 -8.82 -6.36
C LEU A 11 -8.19 -7.51 -6.82
N LEU A 12 -8.27 -6.51 -5.94
CA LEU A 12 -8.84 -5.20 -6.27
C LEU A 12 -8.08 -4.49 -7.39
N ASN A 13 -6.74 -4.60 -7.40
CA ASN A 13 -5.90 -4.02 -8.44
C ASN A 13 -6.24 -4.60 -9.83
N TRP A 14 -6.63 -5.87 -9.92
CA TRP A 14 -7.02 -6.50 -11.17
C TRP A 14 -8.48 -6.25 -11.56
N THR A 15 -9.42 -6.40 -10.63
CA THR A 15 -10.84 -6.52 -11.01
C THR A 15 -11.50 -5.19 -11.31
N VAL A 16 -10.93 -4.04 -10.90
CA VAL A 16 -11.39 -2.63 -11.06
C VAL A 16 -12.88 -2.41 -10.69
N GLN A 17 -13.81 -3.03 -11.42
CA GLN A 17 -15.23 -3.14 -11.17
C GLN A 17 -15.56 -3.84 -9.85
N ARG A 18 -16.47 -3.24 -9.08
CA ARG A 18 -16.84 -3.73 -7.73
C ARG A 18 -17.69 -4.99 -7.74
N GLY A 19 -18.56 -5.18 -8.73
CA GLY A 19 -19.39 -6.40 -8.82
C GLY A 19 -18.55 -7.67 -8.90
N VAL A 20 -17.58 -7.69 -9.82
CA VAL A 20 -16.61 -8.80 -9.96
C VAL A 20 -15.72 -8.93 -8.72
N TRP A 21 -15.32 -7.80 -8.14
CA TRP A 21 -14.49 -7.84 -6.93
C TRP A 21 -15.20 -8.52 -5.76
N TYR A 22 -16.48 -8.22 -5.51
CA TYR A 22 -17.21 -8.81 -4.39
C TYR A 22 -17.32 -10.33 -4.51
N THR A 23 -17.68 -10.83 -5.70
CA THR A 23 -17.80 -12.28 -5.94
C THR A 23 -16.46 -13.01 -5.75
N GLU A 24 -15.37 -12.44 -6.26
CA GLU A 24 -14.04 -13.03 -6.10
C GLU A 24 -13.48 -12.88 -4.68
N ALA A 25 -13.78 -11.78 -4.00
CA ALA A 25 -13.38 -11.55 -2.61
C ALA A 25 -14.06 -12.53 -1.65
N GLU A 26 -15.34 -12.85 -1.90
CA GLU A 26 -16.08 -13.86 -1.15
C GLU A 26 -15.51 -15.26 -1.39
N ARG A 27 -15.21 -15.61 -2.64
CA ARG A 27 -14.51 -16.86 -2.97
C ARG A 27 -13.17 -16.96 -2.26
N LEU A 28 -12.36 -15.90 -2.30
CA LEU A 28 -11.08 -15.84 -1.59
C LEU A 28 -11.27 -16.04 -0.09
N ARG A 29 -12.25 -15.36 0.52
CA ARG A 29 -12.56 -15.50 1.94
C ARG A 29 -12.94 -16.95 2.29
N SER A 30 -13.80 -17.58 1.48
CA SER A 30 -14.18 -18.99 1.68
C SER A 30 -12.97 -19.91 1.72
N GLU A 31 -11.98 -19.70 0.87
CA GLU A 31 -10.73 -20.48 0.89
C GLU A 31 -9.92 -20.28 2.17
N PHE A 32 -9.85 -19.07 2.71
CA PHE A 32 -9.19 -18.83 4.00
C PHE A 32 -9.96 -19.46 5.17
N GLU A 33 -11.29 -19.34 5.20
CA GLU A 33 -12.12 -19.93 6.26
C GLU A 33 -12.01 -21.46 6.26
N LYS A 34 -11.98 -22.12 5.09
CA LYS A 34 -11.75 -23.58 4.96
C LYS A 34 -10.45 -24.05 5.61
N ASN A 35 -9.43 -23.20 5.70
CA ASN A 35 -8.11 -23.53 6.23
C ASN A 35 -7.84 -22.87 7.60
N LYS A 36 -8.87 -22.31 8.26
CA LYS A 36 -8.73 -21.56 9.51
C LYS A 36 -8.36 -22.44 10.71
N ASP A 37 -8.96 -23.63 10.79
CA ASP A 37 -8.87 -24.51 11.96
C ASP A 37 -7.79 -25.61 11.79
N ILE A 38 -6.71 -25.30 11.07
CA ILE A 38 -5.58 -26.21 10.92
C ILE A 38 -4.74 -26.21 12.20
N SER A 39 -4.78 -27.32 12.94
CA SER A 39 -4.00 -27.49 14.18
C SER A 39 -2.54 -27.87 13.95
N ASP A 40 -2.22 -28.52 12.83
CA ASP A 40 -0.85 -28.94 12.50
C ASP A 40 -0.01 -27.74 12.01
N PRO A 41 1.07 -27.35 12.74
CA PRO A 41 1.93 -26.23 12.34
C PRO A 41 2.64 -26.45 11.01
N ALA A 42 3.01 -27.70 10.68
CA ALA A 42 3.71 -28.01 9.43
C ALA A 42 2.80 -27.81 8.22
N LEU A 43 1.57 -28.33 8.30
CA LEU A 43 0.54 -28.11 7.28
C LEU A 43 0.19 -26.63 7.14
N SER A 44 0.07 -25.89 8.25
CA SER A 44 -0.20 -24.45 8.24
C SER A 44 0.88 -23.66 7.50
N ALA A 45 2.16 -23.93 7.79
CA ALA A 45 3.29 -23.31 7.11
C ALA A 45 3.31 -23.63 5.60
N LEU A 46 3.01 -24.88 5.23
CA LEU A 46 2.94 -25.31 3.84
C LEU A 46 1.81 -24.60 3.07
N LYS A 47 0.63 -24.43 3.70
CA LYS A 47 -0.49 -23.69 3.12
C LYS A 47 -0.18 -22.21 2.98
N LEU A 48 0.49 -21.62 3.97
CA LEU A 48 0.94 -20.23 3.94
C LEU A 48 1.91 -20.00 2.78
N ALA A 49 2.94 -20.85 2.64
CA ALA A 49 3.92 -20.77 1.56
C ALA A 49 3.27 -20.91 0.18
N LYS A 50 2.30 -21.82 0.03
CA LYS A 50 1.49 -21.94 -1.20
C LYS A 50 0.71 -20.65 -1.49
N GLY A 51 0.07 -20.07 -0.47
CA GLY A 51 -0.66 -18.81 -0.60
C GLY A 51 0.23 -17.63 -1.00
N GLU A 52 1.44 -17.55 -0.44
CA GLU A 52 2.43 -16.53 -0.81
C GLU A 52 2.96 -16.70 -2.24
N ALA A 53 3.18 -17.94 -2.69
CA ALA A 53 3.57 -18.22 -4.06
C ALA A 53 2.48 -17.80 -5.07
N ILE A 54 1.21 -18.06 -4.74
CA ILE A 54 0.06 -17.62 -5.55
C ILE A 54 -0.01 -16.09 -5.58
N LEU A 55 0.11 -15.43 -4.42
CA LEU A 55 0.11 -13.97 -4.34
C LEU A 55 1.21 -13.35 -5.20
N LYS A 56 2.43 -13.92 -5.15
CA LYS A 56 3.57 -13.45 -5.95
C LYS A 56 3.31 -13.64 -7.45
N LYS A 57 2.71 -14.77 -7.85
CA LYS A 57 2.38 -15.07 -9.25
C LYS A 57 1.37 -14.07 -9.83
N TYR A 58 0.36 -13.70 -9.06
CA TYR A 58 -0.72 -12.81 -9.49
C TYR A 58 -0.51 -11.36 -9.06
N TYR A 59 0.68 -10.99 -8.60
CA TYR A 59 0.97 -9.64 -8.20
C TYR A 59 0.83 -8.69 -9.41
N HIS A 60 0.04 -7.63 -9.25
CA HIS A 60 -0.15 -6.66 -10.33
C HIS A 60 1.16 -5.86 -10.55
N PRO A 61 1.62 -5.66 -11.80
CA PRO A 61 2.87 -4.93 -12.07
C PRO A 61 2.84 -3.47 -11.61
N ASP A 62 1.67 -2.83 -11.66
CA ASP A 62 1.46 -1.45 -11.24
C ASP A 62 0.29 -1.35 -10.23
N PRO A 63 0.49 -1.71 -8.96
CA PRO A 63 -0.59 -1.78 -7.98
C PRO A 63 -1.12 -0.38 -7.64
N TYR A 64 -2.38 -0.27 -7.23
CA TYR A 64 -2.91 0.99 -6.73
C TYR A 64 -2.19 1.41 -5.43
N ILE A 65 -1.60 2.60 -5.46
CA ILE A 65 -0.97 3.25 -4.29
C ILE A 65 -1.80 4.48 -3.94
N VAL A 66 -2.10 4.64 -2.65
CA VAL A 66 -2.82 5.81 -2.16
C VAL A 66 -1.97 7.05 -2.46
N PRO A 67 -2.53 8.17 -2.96
CA PRO A 67 -1.72 9.28 -3.45
C PRO A 67 -0.68 9.82 -2.46
N HIS A 68 -0.96 9.82 -1.15
CA HIS A 68 -0.07 10.35 -0.12
C HIS A 68 0.78 9.28 0.58
N ASP A 69 0.67 8.00 0.20
CA ASP A 69 1.57 6.95 0.67
C ASP A 69 2.87 6.98 -0.14
N PHE A 70 3.92 6.33 0.38
CA PHE A 70 5.19 6.17 -0.34
C PHE A 70 4.97 5.54 -1.72
N GLY A 71 5.52 6.18 -2.76
CA GLY A 71 5.33 5.80 -4.17
C GLY A 71 4.00 6.29 -4.78
N GLY A 72 3.15 6.98 -4.01
CA GLY A 72 1.94 7.62 -4.50
C GLY A 72 2.22 8.96 -5.18
N SER A 73 1.28 9.42 -6.01
CA SER A 73 1.46 10.62 -6.85
C SER A 73 1.61 11.94 -6.08
N LYS A 74 1.20 11.99 -4.81
CA LYS A 74 1.29 13.13 -3.89
C LYS A 74 2.28 12.91 -2.73
N TRP A 75 3.05 11.83 -2.75
CA TRP A 75 4.11 11.60 -1.76
C TRP A 75 5.08 12.78 -1.77
N GLU A 76 5.41 13.30 -0.58
CA GLU A 76 6.35 14.42 -0.39
C GLU A 76 6.03 15.70 -1.19
N ARG A 77 4.80 15.86 -1.70
CA ARG A 77 4.45 17.07 -2.46
C ARG A 77 4.47 18.34 -1.59
N ASN A 78 4.05 18.21 -0.33
CA ASN A 78 3.94 19.29 0.65
C ASN A 78 4.64 18.90 1.96
N VAL A 79 5.90 18.46 1.90
CA VAL A 79 6.68 18.23 3.13
C VAL A 79 6.76 19.54 3.93
N PRO A 80 6.53 19.52 5.26
CA PRO A 80 6.67 20.73 6.06
C PRO A 80 8.08 21.27 5.94
N PHE A 81 8.19 22.59 5.75
CA PHE A 81 9.48 23.26 5.74
C PHE A 81 10.20 23.01 7.08
N PRO A 82 11.51 22.73 7.09
CA PRO A 82 12.25 22.47 8.32
C PRO A 82 12.53 23.78 9.07
N PHE A 83 11.50 24.36 9.70
CA PHE A 83 11.59 25.59 10.48
C PHE A 83 12.66 25.52 11.58
N ASP A 84 12.88 24.34 12.15
CA ASP A 84 13.86 24.13 13.22
C ASP A 84 15.32 24.22 12.75
N LYS A 85 15.56 24.11 11.43
CA LYS A 85 16.91 24.07 10.84
C LYS A 85 17.28 25.33 10.07
N ILE A 86 16.29 26.16 9.73
CA ILE A 86 16.47 27.33 8.86
C ILE A 86 15.59 28.46 9.39
N GLY A 87 16.22 29.55 9.84
CA GLY A 87 15.53 30.77 10.27
C GLY A 87 15.31 31.75 9.12
N ILE A 88 14.24 32.54 9.21
CA ILE A 88 14.03 33.66 8.29
C ILE A 88 14.93 34.81 8.73
N VAL A 89 15.83 35.26 7.85
CA VAL A 89 16.59 36.49 8.07
C VAL A 89 15.70 37.67 7.69
N HIS A 90 15.27 38.46 8.67
CA HIS A 90 14.56 39.71 8.42
C HIS A 90 15.56 40.85 8.19
N GLY A 91 15.39 41.61 7.10
CA GLY A 91 16.21 42.79 6.78
C GLY A 91 17.45 42.50 5.93
N TYR A 92 17.27 41.99 4.71
CA TYR A 92 18.37 41.76 3.75
C TYR A 92 18.90 43.09 3.19
N GLY A 93 19.59 43.87 4.02
CA GLY A 93 20.20 45.16 3.68
C GLY A 93 19.20 46.26 3.29
N PRO A 94 19.59 47.55 3.35
CA PRO A 94 18.82 48.61 2.72
C PRO A 94 18.81 48.39 1.19
N GLU A 95 17.66 48.57 0.54
CA GLU A 95 17.60 48.60 -0.93
C GLU A 95 18.55 49.70 -1.44
N PRO A 96 19.36 49.46 -2.49
CA PRO A 96 20.25 50.48 -3.01
C PRO A 96 19.41 51.64 -3.54
N THR A 97 19.53 52.81 -2.90
CA THR A 97 18.95 54.04 -3.40
C THR A 97 19.73 54.45 -4.65
N TYR A 98 19.09 54.38 -5.80
CA TYR A 98 19.62 54.99 -7.02
C TYR A 98 19.39 56.50 -6.91
N GLU A 99 20.42 57.25 -6.49
CA GLU A 99 20.49 58.71 -6.65
C GLU A 99 20.72 59.11 -8.11
#